data_AF-A0A924FDC2-F1
#
_entry.id   AF-A0A924FDC2-F1
#
_cell.length_a   1.000
_cell.length_b   1.000
_cell.length_c   1.000
_cell.angle_alpha   90.00
_cell.angle_beta   90.00
_cell.angle_gamma   90.00
#
_symmetry.space_group_name_H-M   'P 1'
#
loop_
_entity.id
_entity.type
_entity.pdbx_description
1 polymer ?
#
loop_
_entity_poly.entity_id
_entity_poly.type
_entity_poly.pdbx_seq_one_letter_code
_entity_poly.pdbx_strand_id
1 'polypeptide(L)'
;MTEISFIVPEKEDLLLNGQAMSIAPKGDKWLKSCLADYANERGVYIHHNGIEILYVGQTVKGKWGTFSERLRREFQETSSQNNRLHKFLYEEAKISGIKTVCFSLNEIEERVNGEPSKLSNENKALIFEQLLIGIFQPKGNRSGIFENSELVVAVTSDS
;
A
#
# COMPACT_ATOMS: atom_id res chain seq x y z
N MET A 1 -0.34 -14.60 -27.49
CA MET A 1 -0.29 -13.41 -26.61
C MET A 1 -0.06 -13.96 -25.22
N THR A 2 1.03 -13.61 -24.53
CA THR A 2 1.27 -14.11 -23.17
C THR A 2 0.51 -13.22 -22.20
N GLU A 3 -0.43 -13.80 -21.46
CA GLU A 3 -1.17 -13.12 -20.40
C GLU A 3 -0.38 -13.18 -19.08
N ILE A 4 -0.39 -12.09 -18.32
CA ILE A 4 0.16 -12.03 -16.97
C ILE A 4 -0.99 -11.63 -16.06
N SER A 5 -1.27 -12.44 -15.04
CA SER A 5 -2.33 -12.19 -14.07
C SER A 5 -1.78 -12.13 -12.65
N PHE A 6 -2.45 -11.38 -11.80
CA PHE A 6 -2.07 -11.17 -10.40
C PHE A 6 -3.17 -11.70 -9.48
N ILE A 7 -2.79 -12.46 -8.47
CA ILE A 7 -3.68 -12.88 -7.39
C ILE A 7 -3.79 -11.72 -6.39
N VAL A 8 -4.92 -11.01 -6.46
CA VAL A 8 -5.25 -9.91 -5.54
C VAL A 8 -5.89 -10.49 -4.27
N PRO A 9 -5.44 -10.10 -3.06
CA PRO A 9 -6.10 -10.49 -1.82
C PRO A 9 -7.54 -9.97 -1.72
N GLU A 10 -8.41 -10.75 -1.09
CA GLU A 10 -9.76 -10.30 -0.76
C GLU A 10 -9.73 -9.13 0.23
N LYS A 11 -10.70 -8.23 0.10
CA LYS A 11 -10.75 -7.01 0.91
C LYS A 11 -10.93 -7.32 2.39
N GLU A 12 -11.75 -8.30 2.72
CA GLU A 12 -12.06 -8.73 4.07
C GLU A 12 -10.80 -9.22 4.78
N ASP A 13 -9.98 -10.02 4.09
CA ASP A 13 -8.71 -10.52 4.62
C ASP A 13 -7.74 -9.37 4.89
N LEU A 14 -7.67 -8.38 4.00
CA LEU A 14 -6.86 -7.19 4.21
C LEU A 14 -7.32 -6.39 5.44
N LEU A 15 -8.63 -6.23 5.63
CA LEU A 15 -9.18 -5.45 6.74
C LEU A 15 -9.02 -6.12 8.11
N LEU A 16 -8.95 -7.45 8.15
CA LEU A 16 -8.74 -8.22 9.38
C LEU A 16 -7.27 -8.24 9.82
N ASN A 17 -6.34 -8.27 8.86
CA ASN A 17 -4.91 -8.45 9.10
C ASN A 17 -4.14 -7.12 9.24
N GLY A 18 -2.80 -7.19 9.29
CA GLY A 18 -1.91 -6.02 9.29
C GLY A 18 -1.31 -5.66 10.66
N GLN A 19 -0.18 -4.95 10.62
CA GLN A 19 0.52 -4.47 11.81
C GLN A 19 -0.03 -3.12 12.25
N ALA A 20 -0.24 -2.94 13.55
CA ALA A 20 -0.73 -1.69 14.11
C ALA A 20 0.32 -0.57 13.99
N MET A 21 -0.08 0.55 13.42
CA MET A 21 0.78 1.72 13.19
C MET A 21 0.56 2.76 14.27
N SER A 22 1.65 3.20 14.90
CA SER A 22 1.67 4.40 15.74
C SER A 22 1.97 5.62 14.90
N ILE A 23 1.20 6.70 15.06
CA ILE A 23 1.55 8.00 14.48
C ILE A 23 2.38 8.78 15.51
N ALA A 24 3.57 9.22 15.11
CA ALA A 24 4.48 9.98 15.95
C ALA A 24 4.29 11.49 15.70
N PRO A 25 3.65 12.22 16.62
CA PRO A 25 3.54 13.68 16.55
C PRO A 25 4.91 14.34 16.72
N LYS A 26 4.99 15.66 16.49
CA LYS A 26 6.21 16.44 16.66
C LYS A 26 6.83 16.24 18.04
N GLY A 27 8.09 15.78 18.05
CA GLY A 27 8.87 15.50 19.26
C GLY A 27 9.03 14.00 19.52
N ASP A 28 8.11 13.18 19.02
CA ASP A 28 8.15 11.74 19.16
C ASP A 28 8.92 11.06 18.02
N LYS A 29 9.32 9.82 18.27
CA LYS A 29 10.00 8.97 17.28
C LYS A 29 9.08 7.84 16.86
N TRP A 30 8.92 7.69 15.56
CA TRP A 30 8.26 6.52 15.00
C TRP A 30 9.17 5.29 15.16
N LEU A 31 8.60 4.19 15.63
CA LEU A 31 9.34 2.98 15.97
C LEU A 31 9.28 1.98 14.83
N LYS A 32 10.45 1.71 14.23
CA LYS A 32 10.62 0.70 13.17
C LYS A 32 10.11 -0.69 13.55
N SER A 33 10.11 -1.03 14.84
CA SER A 33 9.67 -2.32 15.36
C SER A 33 8.19 -2.62 15.09
N CYS A 34 7.35 -1.62 14.79
CA CYS A 34 5.95 -1.87 14.44
C CYS A 34 5.78 -2.61 13.10
N LEU A 35 6.82 -2.69 12.27
CA LEU A 35 6.80 -3.44 11.01
C LEU A 35 7.31 -4.88 11.14
N ALA A 36 7.79 -5.30 12.31
CA ALA A 36 8.42 -6.59 12.53
C ALA A 36 9.44 -6.92 11.41
N ASP A 37 9.29 -8.05 10.74
CA ASP A 37 10.23 -8.56 9.74
C ASP A 37 10.24 -7.73 8.44
N TYR A 38 9.14 -7.06 8.10
CA TYR A 38 9.03 -6.25 6.88
C TYR A 38 9.87 -4.97 6.92
N ALA A 39 10.43 -4.57 8.06
CA ALA A 39 11.00 -3.24 8.21
C ALA A 39 12.11 -2.90 7.20
N ASN A 40 12.91 -3.90 6.79
CA ASN A 40 14.00 -3.75 5.80
C ASN A 40 13.61 -4.16 4.38
N GLU A 41 12.37 -4.60 4.19
CA GLU A 41 11.92 -5.14 2.92
C GLU A 41 11.40 -4.06 1.98
N ARG A 42 11.20 -4.48 0.73
CA ARG A 42 10.68 -3.67 -0.38
C ARG A 42 9.41 -4.28 -0.92
N GLY A 43 8.53 -3.46 -1.47
CA GLY A 43 7.32 -3.92 -2.13
C GLY A 43 6.18 -2.92 -2.03
N VAL A 44 4.96 -3.44 -1.86
CA VAL A 44 3.69 -2.70 -1.83
C VAL A 44 3.08 -2.79 -0.44
N TYR A 45 2.42 -1.74 0.02
CA TYR A 45 1.75 -1.71 1.32
C TYR A 45 0.37 -1.07 1.22
N ILE A 46 -0.48 -1.43 2.17
CA ILE A 46 -1.87 -0.98 2.29
C ILE A 46 -2.10 -0.46 3.70
N HIS A 47 -2.56 0.78 3.85
CA HIS A 47 -3.08 1.30 5.12
C HIS A 47 -4.59 1.13 5.17
N HIS A 48 -5.10 0.69 6.30
CA HIS A 48 -6.53 0.56 6.56
C HIS A 48 -6.85 0.84 8.03
N ASN A 49 -8.12 1.07 8.32
CA ASN A 49 -8.61 1.32 9.69
C ASN A 49 -9.55 0.21 10.19
N GLY A 50 -9.48 -0.97 9.55
CA GLY A 50 -10.34 -2.13 9.82
C GLY A 50 -11.75 -2.05 9.20
N ILE A 51 -12.15 -0.90 8.66
CA ILE A 51 -13.45 -0.70 7.99
C ILE A 51 -13.24 -0.47 6.49
N GLU A 52 -12.26 0.36 6.14
CA GLU A 52 -11.95 0.68 4.76
C GLU A 52 -10.44 0.74 4.48
N ILE A 53 -10.09 0.55 3.20
CA ILE A 53 -8.73 0.74 2.71
C ILE A 53 -8.51 2.24 2.51
N LEU A 54 -7.53 2.80 3.22
CA LEU A 54 -7.26 4.23 3.27
C LEU A 54 -6.27 4.67 2.19
N TYR A 55 -5.22 3.88 1.97
CA TYR A 55 -4.12 4.20 1.07
C TYR A 55 -3.39 2.93 0.63
N VAL A 56 -2.87 2.94 -0.60
CA VAL A 56 -1.95 1.94 -1.14
C VAL A 56 -0.70 2.66 -1.64
N GLY A 57 0.48 2.14 -1.32
CA GLY A 57 1.74 2.71 -1.81
C GLY A 57 2.80 1.64 -2.04
N GLN A 58 3.92 2.06 -2.61
CA GLN A 58 5.08 1.19 -2.83
C GLN A 58 6.41 1.85 -2.45
N THR A 59 7.41 1.01 -2.17
CA THR A 59 8.76 1.43 -1.75
C THR A 59 9.81 1.24 -2.84
N VAL A 60 9.44 0.65 -3.98
CA VAL A 60 10.42 0.39 -5.06
C VAL A 60 10.70 1.61 -5.92
N LYS A 61 9.81 2.60 -5.92
CA LYS A 61 9.96 3.86 -6.68
C LYS A 61 10.53 4.97 -5.80
N GLY A 62 11.66 5.54 -6.22
CA GLY A 62 12.26 6.73 -5.62
C GLY A 62 13.45 6.45 -4.69
N LYS A 63 13.78 7.42 -3.83
CA LYS A 63 14.99 7.40 -2.97
C LYS A 63 14.84 6.55 -1.69
N TRP A 64 13.62 6.17 -1.33
CA TRP A 64 13.31 5.47 -0.08
C TRP A 64 13.04 4.03 -0.40
N GLY A 65 14.02 3.19 -0.11
CA GLY A 65 14.13 1.85 -0.67
C GLY A 65 13.68 0.76 0.29
N THR A 66 12.98 1.07 1.39
CA THR A 66 12.42 0.07 2.31
C THR A 66 11.08 0.53 2.89
N PHE A 67 10.30 -0.40 3.45
CA PHE A 67 9.07 -0.06 4.17
C PHE A 67 9.34 0.88 5.35
N SER A 68 10.35 0.62 6.18
CA SER A 68 10.60 1.49 7.33
C SER A 68 10.96 2.93 6.96
N GLU A 69 11.75 3.15 5.90
CA GLU A 69 12.08 4.49 5.43
C GLU A 69 10.85 5.23 4.89
N ARG A 70 10.01 4.52 4.13
CA ARG A 70 8.83 5.10 3.49
C ARG A 70 7.75 5.41 4.52
N LEU A 71 7.37 4.43 5.33
CA LEU A 71 6.28 4.56 6.31
C LEU A 71 6.64 5.55 7.42
N ARG A 72 7.92 5.69 7.78
CA ARG A 72 8.35 6.76 8.68
C ARG A 72 7.98 8.15 8.14
N ARG A 73 8.06 8.38 6.84
CA ARG A 73 7.64 9.65 6.22
C ARG A 73 6.12 9.82 6.15
N GLU A 74 5.35 8.78 6.42
CA GLU A 74 3.89 8.82 6.41
C GLU A 74 3.34 8.94 7.83
N PHE A 75 4.04 8.40 8.81
CA PHE A 75 3.60 8.34 10.21
C PHE A 75 4.41 9.19 11.19
N GLN A 76 5.52 9.80 10.80
CA GLN A 76 6.26 10.76 11.64
C GLN A 76 6.12 12.18 11.09
N GLU A 77 5.53 13.09 11.87
CA GLU A 77 5.22 14.46 11.45
C GLU A 77 6.46 15.21 10.90
N THR A 78 7.59 15.09 11.60
CA THR A 78 8.84 15.76 11.18
C THR A 78 9.39 15.21 9.87
N SER A 79 9.17 13.92 9.59
CA SER A 79 9.67 13.25 8.38
C SER A 79 8.69 13.34 7.21
N SER A 80 7.41 13.57 7.50
CA SER A 80 6.37 13.73 6.48
C SER A 80 6.40 15.07 5.79
N GLN A 81 7.13 16.04 6.35
CA GLN A 81 7.11 17.44 5.91
C GLN A 81 5.68 17.99 5.91
N ASN A 82 4.85 17.50 6.84
CA ASN A 82 3.43 17.84 6.97
C ASN A 82 2.61 17.61 5.68
N ASN A 83 2.93 16.55 4.94
CA ASN A 83 2.26 16.25 3.69
C ASN A 83 0.77 15.86 3.89
N ARG A 84 -0.02 15.96 2.82
CA ARG A 84 -1.46 15.67 2.84
C ARG A 84 -1.77 14.25 3.36
N LEU A 85 -0.98 13.26 2.95
CA LEU A 85 -1.20 11.87 3.35
C LEU A 85 -1.05 11.70 4.87
N HIS A 86 0.01 12.27 5.46
CA HIS A 86 0.22 12.22 6.90
C HIS A 86 -0.94 12.85 7.67
N LYS A 87 -1.46 14.02 7.23
CA LYS A 87 -2.63 14.65 7.85
C LYS A 87 -3.87 13.76 7.75
N PHE A 88 -4.11 13.17 6.58
CA PHE A 88 -5.21 12.25 6.37
C PHE A 88 -5.12 11.03 7.31
N LEU A 89 -3.97 10.36 7.34
CA LEU A 89 -3.74 9.23 8.24
C LEU A 89 -3.83 9.65 9.72
N TYR A 90 -3.39 10.86 10.07
CA TYR A 90 -3.50 11.36 11.44
C TYR A 90 -4.96 11.52 11.90
N GLU A 91 -5.84 12.04 11.04
CA GLU A 91 -7.26 12.14 11.37
C GLU A 91 -7.94 10.77 11.42
N GLU A 92 -7.66 9.88 10.48
CA GLU A 92 -8.19 8.51 10.46
C GLU A 92 -7.77 7.71 11.71
N ALA A 93 -6.52 7.85 12.15
CA ALA A 93 -6.02 7.14 13.33
C ALA A 93 -6.73 7.54 14.62
N LYS A 94 -7.28 8.75 14.73
CA LYS A 94 -8.07 9.19 15.90
C LYS A 94 -9.41 8.47 15.99
N ILE A 95 -9.93 7.95 14.88
CA ILE A 95 -11.25 7.33 14.80
C ILE A 95 -11.15 5.84 15.17
N SER A 96 -10.30 5.08 14.47
CA SER A 96 -10.26 3.62 14.60
C SER A 96 -8.85 3.02 14.56
N GLY A 97 -7.82 3.84 14.74
CA GLY A 97 -6.43 3.42 14.58
C GLY A 97 -6.09 3.06 13.13
N ILE A 98 -4.82 2.80 12.86
CA ILE A 98 -4.36 2.40 11.53
C ILE A 98 -3.57 1.11 11.64
N LYS A 99 -3.84 0.21 10.70
CA LYS A 99 -3.04 -0.97 10.44
C LYS A 99 -2.44 -0.89 9.03
N THR A 100 -1.31 -1.55 8.86
CA THR A 100 -0.66 -1.70 7.56
C THR A 100 -0.48 -3.16 7.22
N VAL A 101 -0.84 -3.54 5.99
CA VAL A 101 -0.46 -4.81 5.38
C VAL A 101 0.69 -4.54 4.42
N CYS A 102 1.76 -5.33 4.48
CA CYS A 102 2.90 -5.25 3.57
C CYS A 102 2.92 -6.48 2.67
N PHE A 103 3.31 -6.28 1.42
CA PHE A 103 3.61 -7.31 0.43
C PHE A 103 5.03 -7.10 -0.06
N SER A 104 5.94 -7.96 0.37
CA SER A 104 7.33 -7.96 -0.06
C SER A 104 7.44 -8.25 -1.56
N LEU A 105 8.58 -7.93 -2.17
CA LEU A 105 8.84 -8.27 -3.56
C LEU A 105 8.73 -9.78 -3.82
N ASN A 106 9.11 -10.62 -2.85
CA ASN A 106 9.00 -12.07 -2.97
C ASN A 106 7.54 -12.52 -2.87
N GLU A 107 6.78 -11.96 -1.93
CA GLU A 107 5.34 -12.27 -1.82
C GLU A 107 4.55 -11.79 -3.05
N ILE A 108 4.98 -10.69 -3.67
CA ILE A 108 4.40 -10.21 -4.93
C ILE A 108 4.75 -11.18 -6.07
N GLU A 109 5.99 -11.67 -6.13
CA GLU A 109 6.41 -12.67 -7.12
C GLU A 109 5.53 -13.92 -7.08
N GLU A 110 5.26 -14.44 -5.88
CA GLU A 110 4.42 -15.61 -5.63
C GLU A 110 2.95 -15.40 -6.03
N ARG A 111 2.53 -14.15 -6.27
CA ARG A 111 1.17 -13.78 -6.68
C ARG A 111 1.04 -13.58 -8.19
N VAL A 112 2.11 -13.70 -8.97
CA VAL A 112 2.08 -13.54 -10.42
C VAL A 112 1.98 -14.90 -11.12
N ASN A 113 0.96 -15.06 -11.96
CA ASN A 113 0.82 -16.22 -12.84
C ASN A 113 1.23 -15.85 -14.28
N GLY A 114 1.62 -16.87 -15.06
CA GLY A 114 2.02 -16.73 -16.46
C GLY A 114 3.53 -16.86 -16.65
N GLU A 115 4.14 -15.95 -17.42
CA GLU A 115 5.60 -15.86 -17.60
C GLU A 115 6.20 -14.71 -16.77
N PRO A 116 6.30 -14.83 -15.43
CA PRO A 116 6.73 -13.74 -14.55
C PRO A 116 8.17 -13.27 -14.83
N SER A 117 9.01 -14.10 -15.43
CA SER A 117 10.40 -13.74 -15.78
C SER A 117 10.52 -12.59 -16.79
N LYS A 118 9.42 -12.23 -17.48
CA LYS A 118 9.38 -11.10 -18.42
C LYS A 118 9.32 -9.72 -17.76
N LEU A 119 8.98 -9.64 -16.48
CA LEU A 119 8.88 -8.38 -15.73
C LEU A 119 9.88 -8.36 -14.57
N SER A 120 10.53 -7.21 -14.37
CA SER A 120 11.30 -6.99 -13.15
C SER A 120 10.38 -6.93 -11.92
N ASN A 121 10.93 -7.21 -10.74
CA ASN A 121 10.18 -7.16 -9.48
C ASN A 121 9.61 -5.77 -9.21
N GLU A 122 10.30 -4.71 -9.62
CA GLU A 122 9.81 -3.33 -9.52
C GLU A 122 8.59 -3.09 -10.42
N ASN A 123 8.59 -3.64 -11.64
CA ASN A 123 7.44 -3.52 -12.53
C ASN A 123 6.25 -4.33 -12.02
N LYS A 124 6.49 -5.51 -11.44
CA LYS A 124 5.44 -6.30 -10.78
C LYS A 124 4.83 -5.55 -9.59
N ALA A 125 5.66 -4.96 -8.74
CA ALA A 125 5.21 -4.14 -7.61
C ALA A 125 4.42 -2.90 -8.08
N LEU A 126 4.87 -2.24 -9.16
CA LEU A 126 4.13 -1.12 -9.75
C LEU A 126 2.75 -1.56 -10.26
N ILE A 127 2.68 -2.66 -11.03
CA ILE A 127 1.39 -3.17 -11.54
C ILE A 127 0.49 -3.57 -10.38
N PHE A 128 1.03 -4.26 -9.38
CA PHE A 128 0.29 -4.69 -8.19
C PHE A 128 -0.26 -3.49 -7.39
N GLU A 129 0.53 -2.44 -7.17
CA GLU A 129 0.07 -1.18 -6.58
C GLU A 129 -1.10 -0.59 -7.37
N GLN A 130 -0.97 -0.47 -8.70
CA GLN A 130 -2.01 0.12 -9.54
C GLN A 130 -3.29 -0.72 -9.57
N LEU A 131 -3.20 -2.06 -9.56
CA LEU A 131 -4.35 -2.96 -9.46
C LEU A 131 -5.09 -2.75 -8.14
N LEU A 132 -4.39 -2.74 -7.00
CA LEU A 132 -4.98 -2.50 -5.70
C LEU A 132 -5.65 -1.11 -5.60
N ILE A 133 -5.02 -0.07 -6.17
CA ILE A 133 -5.62 1.27 -6.27
C ILE A 133 -6.89 1.24 -7.12
N GLY A 134 -6.86 0.58 -8.28
CA GLY A 134 -8.01 0.50 -9.19
C GLY A 134 -9.19 -0.24 -8.57
N ILE A 135 -8.94 -1.36 -7.88
CA ILE A 135 -9.96 -2.21 -7.25
C ILE A 135 -10.54 -1.53 -6.01
N PHE A 136 -9.70 -1.02 -5.10
CA PHE A 136 -10.16 -0.53 -3.80
C PHE A 136 -10.45 0.97 -3.76
N GLN A 137 -9.99 1.73 -4.76
CA GLN A 137 -10.17 3.18 -4.88
C GLN A 137 -9.96 4.00 -3.59
N PRO A 138 -8.87 3.75 -2.83
CA PRO A 138 -8.61 4.38 -1.54
C PRO A 138 -8.59 5.91 -1.62
N LYS A 139 -9.23 6.55 -0.63
CA LYS A 139 -9.34 8.02 -0.54
C LYS A 139 -7.96 8.71 -0.53
N GLY A 140 -6.97 8.10 0.12
CA GLY A 140 -5.61 8.60 0.23
C GLY A 140 -4.84 8.64 -1.10
N ASN A 141 -5.24 7.83 -2.10
CA ASN A 141 -4.60 7.80 -3.42
C ASN A 141 -5.22 8.78 -4.41
N ARG A 142 -6.37 9.39 -4.08
CA ARG A 142 -6.99 10.40 -4.94
C ARG A 142 -6.09 11.64 -4.99
N SER A 143 -5.39 11.83 -6.11
CA SER A 143 -4.96 13.17 -6.53
C SER A 143 -6.16 14.12 -6.46
N GLY A 144 -5.98 15.41 -6.16
CA GLY A 144 -7.11 16.37 -6.05
C GLY A 144 -7.85 16.65 -7.37
N ILE A 145 -7.84 15.69 -8.30
CA ILE A 145 -8.37 15.72 -9.66
C ILE A 145 -8.93 14.29 -9.86
N PHE A 146 -10.10 14.15 -10.49
CA PHE A 146 -10.91 12.93 -10.65
C PHE A 146 -12.01 12.75 -9.60
N GLU A 147 -12.91 13.73 -9.53
CA GLU A 147 -14.34 13.39 -9.55
C GLU A 147 -14.67 12.95 -10.99
N ASN A 148 -15.31 11.79 -11.14
CA ASN A 148 -15.86 11.23 -12.38
C ASN A 148 -14.86 10.71 -13.45
N SER A 149 -14.35 9.51 -13.24
CA SER A 149 -14.20 8.57 -14.35
C SER A 149 -14.32 7.13 -13.83
N GLU A 150 -15.38 6.45 -14.25
CA GLU A 150 -15.54 5.01 -14.05
C GLU A 150 -14.39 4.29 -14.76
N LEU A 151 -13.53 3.62 -13.98
CA LEU A 151 -12.54 2.70 -14.51
C LEU A 151 -13.26 1.35 -14.73
N VAL A 152 -13.68 1.08 -15.96
CA VAL A 152 -14.21 -0.24 -16.34
C VAL A 152 -13.02 -1.18 -16.52
N VAL A 153 -12.74 -1.99 -15.51
CA VAL A 153 -11.85 -3.17 -15.65
C VAL A 153 -12.74 -4.34 -16.07
N ALA A 154 -12.64 -4.73 -17.33
CA ALA A 154 -13.29 -5.95 -17.82
C ALA A 154 -12.56 -7.16 -17.20
N VAL A 155 -13.20 -7.80 -16.23
CA VAL A 155 -12.83 -9.14 -15.78
C VAL A 155 -13.68 -10.11 -16.61
N THR A 156 -13.06 -10.78 -17.58
CA THR A 156 -13.73 -11.85 -18.31
C THR A 156 -13.67 -13.12 -17.46
N SER A 157 -14.83 -13.52 -16.93
CA SER A 157 -15.04 -14.87 -16.40
C SER A 157 -15.37 -15.78 -17.58
N ASP A 158 -14.42 -16.62 -18.00
CA ASP A 158 -14.70 -17.70 -18.93
C ASP A 158 -15.36 -18.86 -18.17
N SER A 159 -16.55 -19.23 -18.64
CA SER A 159 -17.27 -20.46 -18.29
C SER A 159 -17.30 -21.45 -19.44
#